data_AF-A0A2N3YMR6-F1
#
_entry.id   AF-A0A2N3YMR6-F1
#
_cell.length_a   1.000
_cell.length_b   1.000
_cell.length_c   1.000
_cell.angle_alpha   90.00
_cell.angle_beta   90.00
_cell.angle_gamma   90.00
#
_symmetry.space_group_name_H-M   'P 1'
#
loop_
_entity.id
_entity.type
_entity.pdbx_description
1 polymer ?
#
loop_
_entity_poly.entity_id
_entity_poly.type
_entity_poly.pdbx_seq_one_letter_code
_entity_poly.pdbx_strand_id
1 'polypeptide(L)' 'MSHWTSGLPKLDITPFDPTPLYEAVEQTNRERQEIETRRRTFLRPILAVLGLVALAAMVMGALALAA' A
#
# COMPACT_ATOMS: atom_id res chain seq x y z
N MET A 1 -14.02 28.71 40.31
CA MET A 1 -13.12 27.85 41.11
C MET A 1 -11.96 27.41 40.22
N SER A 2 -10.75 27.89 40.49
CA SER A 2 -9.55 27.59 39.71
C SER A 2 -8.96 26.24 40.17
N HIS A 3 -8.80 25.30 39.26
CA HIS A 3 -8.27 23.94 39.47
C HIS A 3 -6.74 23.89 39.64
N TRP A 4 -6.16 24.89 40.31
CA TRP A 4 -4.72 25.07 40.41
C TRP A 4 -4.20 24.47 41.71
N THR A 5 -4.16 23.14 41.72
CA THR A 5 -3.93 22.33 42.92
C THR A 5 -2.45 22.22 43.33
N SER A 6 -1.49 22.52 42.45
CA SER A 6 -0.07 22.13 42.69
C SER A 6 0.87 23.26 43.16
N GLY A 7 0.43 24.52 43.19
CA GLY A 7 1.35 25.66 43.47
C GLY A 7 2.45 25.85 42.43
N LEU A 8 2.45 25.06 41.35
CA LEU A 8 3.41 25.15 40.26
C LEU A 8 2.99 26.29 39.30
N PRO A 9 3.97 26.96 38.67
CA PRO A 9 3.69 27.95 37.63
C PRO A 9 2.87 27.34 36.49
N LYS A 10 2.09 28.19 35.79
CA LYS A 10 1.28 27.75 34.65
C LYS A 10 2.18 27.07 33.65
N LEU A 11 1.80 25.87 33.23
CA LEU A 11 2.32 25.32 31.99
C LEU A 11 1.64 26.06 30.84
N ASP A 12 2.38 26.96 30.22
CA ASP A 12 1.98 27.58 28.95
C ASP A 12 2.43 26.65 27.82
N ILE A 13 1.53 25.77 27.41
CA ILE A 13 1.78 24.78 26.36
C ILE A 13 1.08 25.26 25.10
N THR A 14 1.84 25.49 24.04
CA THR A 14 1.27 25.71 22.72
C THR A 14 0.54 24.46 22.28
N PRO A 15 -0.74 24.54 21.88
CA PRO A 15 -1.46 23.40 21.35
C PRO A 15 -0.70 22.77 20.18
N PHE A 16 -0.62 21.44 20.19
CA PHE A 16 -0.06 20.71 19.06
C PHE A 16 -1.00 20.81 17.86
N ASP A 17 -0.45 21.13 16.68
CA ASP A 17 -1.18 21.06 15.41
C ASP A 17 -1.02 19.65 14.79
N PRO A 18 -2.10 18.85 14.73
CA PRO A 18 -2.03 17.50 14.19
C PRO A 18 -2.14 17.44 12.66
N THR A 19 -2.43 18.57 11.98
CA THR A 19 -2.67 18.62 10.52
C THR A 19 -1.55 17.95 9.71
N PRO A 20 -0.26 18.21 9.98
CA PRO A 20 0.83 17.58 9.22
C PRO A 20 0.89 16.06 9.34
N LEU A 21 0.42 15.50 10.46
CA LEU A 21 0.38 14.04 10.65
C LEU A 21 -0.68 13.39 9.74
N TYR A 22 -1.84 14.04 9.60
CA TYR A 22 -2.89 13.56 8.72
C TYR A 22 -2.48 13.64 7.25
N GLU A 23 -1.81 14.73 6.85
CA GLU A 23 -1.30 14.92 5.49
C GLU A 23 -0.29 13.83 5.10
N ALA A 24 0.64 13.49 6.00
CA ALA A 24 1.62 12.44 5.75
C ALA A 24 0.97 11.05 5.56
N VAL A 25 -0.07 10.75 6.34
CA VAL A 25 -0.83 9.49 6.22
C VAL A 25 -1.63 9.46 4.92
N GLU A 26 -2.28 10.56 4.57
CA GLU A 26 -3.06 10.65 3.33
C GLU A 26 -2.16 10.49 2.09
N GLN A 27 -1.01 11.14 2.07
CA GLN A 27 -0.02 10.99 1.01
C GLN A 27 0.44 9.54 0.87
N THR A 28 0.80 8.90 1.99
CA THR A 28 1.24 7.49 2.01
C THR A 28 0.15 6.56 1.45
N ASN A 29 -1.11 6.80 1.80
CA ASN A 29 -2.23 5.99 1.32
C ASN A 29 -2.45 6.15 -0.19
N ARG A 30 -2.33 7.38 -0.71
CA ARG A 30 -2.42 7.65 -2.16
C ARG A 30 -1.31 6.92 -2.93
N GLU A 31 -0.06 7.00 -2.47
CA GLU A 31 1.07 6.32 -3.10
C GLU A 31 0.89 4.79 -3.13
N ARG A 32 0.38 4.20 -2.03
CA ARG A 32 0.07 2.76 -1.98
C ARG A 32 -0.99 2.37 -2.99
N GLN A 33 -2.07 3.16 -3.10
CA GLN A 33 -3.13 2.91 -4.09
C GLN A 33 -2.59 2.99 -5.52
N GLU A 34 -1.76 3.98 -5.84
CA GLU A 34 -1.15 4.08 -7.17
C GLU A 34 -0.30 2.86 -7.52
N ILE A 35 0.53 2.37 -6.58
CA ILE A 35 1.35 1.17 -6.77
C ILE A 35 0.47 -0.06 -7.00
N GLU A 36 -0.57 -0.25 -6.19
CA GLU A 36 -1.49 -1.38 -6.35
C GLU A 36 -2.21 -1.33 -7.70
N THR A 37 -2.65 -0.14 -8.12
CA THR A 37 -3.34 0.07 -9.40
C THR A 37 -2.41 -0.23 -10.57
N ARG A 38 -1.15 0.24 -10.54
CA ARG A 38 -0.14 -0.09 -11.56
C ARG A 38 0.12 -1.61 -11.64
N ARG A 39 0.28 -2.29 -10.49
CA ARG A 39 0.48 -3.75 -10.47
C ARG A 39 -0.71 -4.50 -11.03
N ARG A 40 -1.93 -4.08 -10.69
CA ARG A 40 -3.16 -4.73 -11.16
C ARG A 40 -3.40 -4.53 -12.65
N THR A 41 -3.15 -3.33 -13.17
CA THR A 41 -3.45 -2.98 -14.56
C THR A 41 -2.41 -3.54 -15.54
N PHE A 42 -1.12 -3.51 -15.19
CA PHE A 42 -0.06 -3.88 -16.13
C PHE A 42 0.51 -5.27 -15.91
N LEU A 43 0.87 -5.62 -14.68
CA LEU A 43 1.61 -6.87 -14.43
C LEU A 43 0.71 -8.09 -14.40
N ARG A 44 -0.50 -7.96 -13.85
CA ARG A 44 -1.45 -9.08 -13.70
C ARG A 44 -1.87 -9.72 -15.04
N PRO A 45 -2.25 -8.97 -16.09
CA PRO A 45 -2.59 -9.59 -17.38
C PRO A 45 -1.37 -10.18 -18.09
N ILE A 46 -0.19 -9.54 -18.01
CA ILE A 46 1.04 -10.05 -18.63
C ILE A 46 1.43 -11.40 -18.01
N LEU A 47 1.43 -11.49 -16.68
CA LEU A 47 1.73 -12.74 -15.97
C LEU A 47 0.71 -13.84 -16.29
N ALA A 48 -0.57 -13.49 -16.44
CA ALA A 48 -1.61 -14.45 -16.82
C ALA A 48 -1.40 -15.01 -18.24
N VAL A 49 -1.04 -14.15 -19.20
CA VAL A 49 -0.75 -14.57 -20.58
C VAL A 49 0.50 -15.45 -20.63
N LEU A 50 1.58 -15.05 -19.97
CA LEU A 50 2.81 -15.85 -19.90
C LEU A 50 2.57 -17.21 -19.25
N GLY A 51 1.77 -17.26 -18.18
CA GLY A 51 1.38 -18.51 -17.54
C GLY A 51 0.61 -19.45 -18.47
N LEU A 52 -0.34 -18.92 -19.25
CA LEU A 52 -1.08 -19.71 -20.24
C LEU A 52 -0.19 -20.24 -21.36
N VAL A 53 0.72 -19.41 -21.88
CA VAL A 53 1.66 -19.84 -22.93
C VAL A 53 2.60 -20.93 -22.42
N ALA A 54 3.13 -20.79 -21.21
CA ALA A 54 4.00 -21.80 -20.60
C ALA A 54 3.26 -23.13 -20.38
N LEU A 55 2.00 -23.07 -19.93
CA LEU A 55 1.16 -24.26 -19.76
C LEU A 55 0.90 -24.95 -21.11
N ALA A 56 0.52 -24.19 -22.14
CA ALA A 56 0.28 -24.71 -23.49
C ALA A 56 1.53 -25.37 -24.07
N ALA A 57 2.71 -24.76 -23.91
CA ALA A 57 3.98 -25.31 -24.34
C ALA A 57 4.34 -26.62 -23.62
N MET A 58 4.10 -26.71 -22.30
CA MET A 58 4.29 -27.96 -21.55
C MET A 58 3.36 -29.07 -22.05
N VAL A 59 2.08 -28.78 -22.25
CA VAL A 59 1.10 -29.77 -22.73
C VAL A 59 1.48 -30.28 -24.12
N MET A 60 1.81 -29.37 -25.04
CA MET A 60 2.25 -29.72 -26.39
C MET A 60 3.55 -30.52 -26.39
N GLY A 61 4.52 -30.14 -25.55
CA GLY A 61 5.78 -30.88 -25.40
C GLY A 61 5.59 -32.27 -24.79
N ALA A 62 4.71 -32.42 -23.82
CA ALA A 62 4.38 -33.70 -23.22
C ALA A 62 3.65 -34.64 -24.20
N LEU A 63 2.72 -34.10 -25.00
CA LEU A 63 2.04 -34.84 -26.08
C LEU A 63 3.01 -35.29 -27.16
N ALA A 64 3.96 -34.43 -27.56
CA ALA A 64 4.96 -34.77 -28.56
C ALA A 64 5.96 -35.84 -28.09
N LEU A 65 6.19 -35.96 -26.78
CA LEU A 65 7.05 -37.00 -26.20
C LEU A 65 6.32 -38.33 -25.99
N ALA A 66 4.98 -38.31 -25.95
CA ALA A 66 4.12 -39.48 -25.73
C ALA A 66 3.57 -40.11 -27.03
N ALA A 67 3.81 -39.48 -28.18
CA ALA A 67 3.44 -39.96 -29.52
C ALA A 67 4.64 -40.61 -30.23
#